data_AF-A0AAY4DXP4-F1
#
_entry.id   AF-A0AAY4DXP4-F1
#
_cell.length_a   1.000
_cell.length_b   1.000
_cell.length_c   1.000
_cell.angle_alpha   90.00
_cell.angle_beta   90.00
_cell.angle_gamma   90.00
#
_symmetry.space_group_name_H-M   'P 1'
#
loop_
_entity.id
_entity.type
_entity.pdbx_description
1 polymer ?
#
loop_
_entity_poly.entity_id
_entity_poly.type
_entity_poly.pdbx_seq_one_letter_code
_entity_poly.pdbx_strand_id
1 'polypeptide(L)' 'DCDTAFYVPGVAPMNFHQDSLVEIKAVKLTSSRTQLPYEYYSLPFCQPEKVVYKAENLGIHIQY' A
#
# COMPACT_ATOMS: atom_id res chain seq x y z
N ASP A 1 13.55 -2.43 13.47
CA ASP A 1 12.89 -3.40 12.60
C ASP A 1 12.69 -2.73 11.26
N CYS A 2 13.51 -3.07 10.28
CA CYS A 2 13.45 -2.47 8.95
C CYS A 2 12.89 -3.55 8.01
N ASP A 3 11.76 -3.24 7.38
CA ASP A 3 10.89 -4.17 6.66
C ASP A 3 11.64 -5.09 5.70
N THR A 4 11.42 -6.39 5.86
CA THR A 4 11.77 -7.39 4.84
C THR A 4 10.81 -7.25 3.67
N ALA A 5 11.31 -6.83 2.51
CA ALA A 5 10.55 -6.93 1.27
C ALA A 5 10.13 -8.39 1.04
N PHE A 6 8.88 -8.62 0.64
CA PHE A 6 8.38 -9.95 0.32
C PHE A 6 7.96 -10.03 -1.15
N TYR A 7 8.19 -11.19 -1.76
CA TYR A 7 7.77 -11.48 -3.13
C TYR A 7 6.38 -12.11 -3.12
N VAL A 8 5.52 -11.65 -4.02
CA VAL A 8 4.19 -12.24 -4.26
C VAL A 8 4.26 -13.11 -5.51
N PRO A 9 4.08 -14.44 -5.41
CA PRO A 9 4.01 -15.31 -6.58
C PRO A 9 2.96 -14.85 -7.59
N GLY A 10 3.36 -14.70 -8.85
CA GLY A 10 2.49 -14.23 -9.94
C GLY A 10 2.52 -12.72 -10.19
N VAL A 11 3.27 -11.95 -9.40
CA VAL A 11 3.53 -10.52 -9.63
C VAL A 11 4.99 -10.34 -10.06
N ALA A 12 5.21 -9.79 -11.26
CA ALA A 12 6.56 -9.52 -11.72
C ALA A 12 7.22 -8.42 -10.87
N PRO A 13 8.48 -8.57 -10.44
CA PRO A 13 9.19 -7.54 -9.72
C PRO A 13 9.35 -6.29 -10.59
N MET A 14 9.15 -5.11 -10.01
CA MET A 14 9.46 -3.84 -10.66
C MET A 14 10.83 -3.33 -10.20
N ASN A 15 11.66 -2.94 -11.16
CA ASN A 15 12.93 -2.28 -10.90
C ASN A 15 12.76 -0.76 -11.04
N PHE A 16 13.33 -0.02 -10.09
CA PHE A 16 13.34 1.44 -10.08
C PHE A 16 14.78 1.91 -10.23
N HIS A 17 14.99 2.91 -11.09
CA HIS A 17 16.29 3.59 -11.18
C HIS A 17 16.39 4.66 -10.09
N GLN A 18 17.60 5.09 -9.79
CA GLN A 18 17.80 6.25 -8.93
C GLN A 18 17.05 7.47 -9.51
N ASP A 19 16.40 8.23 -8.62
CA ASP A 19 15.55 9.39 -8.94
C ASP A 19 14.29 9.09 -9.78
N SER A 20 13.96 7.81 -9.99
CA SER A 20 12.70 7.44 -10.63
C SER A 20 11.51 7.80 -9.74
N LEU A 21 10.44 8.30 -10.37
CA LEU A 21 9.20 8.60 -9.67
C LEU A 21 8.51 7.30 -9.29
N VAL A 22 8.22 7.15 -7.99
CA VAL A 22 7.47 6.01 -7.46
C VAL A 22 6.07 6.49 -7.11
N GLU A 23 5.05 5.85 -7.69
CA GLU A 23 3.66 6.09 -7.28
C GLU A 23 3.40 5.38 -5.95
N ILE A 24 3.10 6.15 -4.90
CA ILE A 24 2.78 5.61 -3.58
C ILE A 24 1.25 5.49 -3.43
N LYS A 25 0.78 4.30 -3.05
CA LYS A 25 -0.62 4.01 -2.76
C LYS A 25 -0.74 3.50 -1.33
N ALA A 26 -1.73 4.01 -0.60
CA ALA A 26 -2.01 3.59 0.77
C ALA A 26 -3.49 3.20 0.89
N VAL A 27 -3.79 2.23 1.76
CA VAL A 27 -5.15 1.70 1.94
C VAL A 27 -5.65 1.98 3.36
N LYS A 28 -5.12 1.27 4.36
CA LYS A 28 -5.53 1.39 5.77
C LYS A 28 -4.32 1.49 6.68
N LEU A 29 -4.49 2.19 7.80
CA LEU A 29 -3.53 2.20 8.89
C LEU A 29 -3.85 1.04 9.83
N THR A 30 -2.83 0.21 10.08
CA THR A 30 -2.90 -0.89 11.04
C THR A 30 -1.81 -0.73 12.09
N SER A 31 -2.06 -1.22 13.30
CA SER A 31 -1.10 -1.21 14.40
C SER A 31 -0.90 -2.64 14.88
N SER A 32 0.35 -3.02 15.16
CA SER A 32 0.66 -4.32 15.75
C SER A 32 0.10 -4.50 17.16
N ARG A 33 -0.32 -3.42 17.82
CA ARG A 33 -0.87 -3.44 19.17
C ARG A 33 -2.40 -3.35 19.22
N THR A 34 -3.04 -2.78 18.20
CA THR A 34 -4.49 -2.54 18.19
C THR A 34 -5.12 -3.11 16.92
N GLN A 35 -6.19 -3.89 17.06
CA GLN A 35 -6.84 -4.61 15.95
C GLN A 35 -7.72 -3.74 15.03
N LEU A 36 -7.83 -2.43 15.27
CA LEU A 36 -8.72 -1.56 14.51
C LEU A 36 -8.01 -0.95 13.29
N PRO A 37 -8.44 -1.28 12.06
CA PRO A 37 -7.90 -0.63 10.87
C PRO A 37 -8.60 0.71 10.66
N TYR A 38 -7.82 1.78 10.77
CA TYR A 38 -8.30 3.14 10.48
C TYR A 38 -8.13 3.46 9.00
N GLU A 39 -9.02 4.28 8.45
CA GLU A 39 -8.80 4.87 7.12
C GLU A 39 -7.51 5.70 7.14
N TYR A 40 -6.77 5.71 6.03
CA TYR A 40 -5.40 6.26 6.03
C TYR A 40 -5.31 7.73 6.47
N TYR A 41 -6.33 8.53 6.18
CA TYR A 41 -6.40 9.94 6.57
C TYR A 41 -7.36 10.22 7.74
N SER A 42 -7.71 9.21 8.56
CA SER A 42 -8.61 9.44 9.72
C SER A 42 -7.90 10.07 10.93
N LEU A 43 -6.57 10.11 10.91
CA LEU A 43 -5.73 10.71 11.94
C LEU A 43 -5.25 12.09 11.45
N PRO A 44 -4.83 13.01 12.35
CA PRO A 44 -4.47 14.39 12.01
C PRO A 44 -3.08 14.48 11.35
N PHE A 45 -2.87 13.74 10.27
CA PHE A 45 -1.71 13.80 9.40
C PHE A 45 -1.93 14.77 8.24
N CYS A 46 -0.87 15.09 7.51
CA CYS A 46 -0.98 15.87 6.28
C CYS A 46 -1.82 15.12 5.24
N GLN A 47 -2.96 15.69 4.87
CA GLN A 47 -3.81 15.18 3.80
C GLN A 47 -3.45 15.90 2.47
N PRO A 48 -3.39 15.18 1.34
CA PRO A 48 -3.19 15.81 0.03
C PRO A 48 -4.42 16.64 -0.37
N GLU A 49 -4.24 17.59 -1.28
CA GLU A 49 -5.33 18.43 -1.82
C GLU A 49 -6.47 17.59 -2.44
N LYS A 50 -6.14 16.44 -3.03
CA LYS A 50 -7.11 15.51 -3.60
C LYS A 50 -6.77 14.07 -3.23
N VAL A 51 -7.71 13.40 -2.58
CA VAL A 51 -7.65 11.95 -2.34
C VAL A 51 -8.26 11.23 -3.54
N VAL A 52 -7.49 10.34 -4.17
CA VAL A 52 -7.94 9.51 -5.29
C VAL A 52 -7.94 8.06 -4.84
N TYR A 53 -9.12 7.46 -4.72
CA TYR A 53 -9.27 6.05 -4.40
C TYR A 53 -9.06 5.22 -5.67
N LYS A 54 -8.07 4.32 -5.64
CA LYS A 54 -7.88 3.27 -6.65
C LYS A 54 -8.22 1.93 -6.01
N ALA A 55 -9.17 1.21 -6.60
CA ALA A 55 -9.45 -0.15 -6.20
C ALA A 55 -8.31 -1.06 -6.71
N GLU A 56 -7.37 -1.41 -5.83
CA GLU A 56 -6.40 -2.47 -6.10
C GLU A 56 -6.72 -3.66 -5.20
N ASN A 57 -7.27 -4.71 -5.82
CA ASN A 57 -7.47 -5.97 -5.15
C ASN A 57 -6.13 -6.72 -5.14
N LEU A 58 -5.34 -6.58 -4.07
CA LEU A 58 -4.15 -7.40 -3.83
C LEU A 58 -4.50 -8.82 -3.35
N GLY A 59 -5.65 -9.33 -3.79
CA GLY A 59 -6.06 -10.73 -3.61
C GLY A 59 -5.85 -11.48 -4.92
N ILE A 60 -5.29 -12.69 -4.83
CA ILE A 60 -5.16 -13.60 -5.97
C ILE A 60 -6.57 -13.90 -6.50
N HIS A 61 -6.88 -13.40 -7.69
CA HIS A 61 -8.05 -13.84 -8.43
C HIS A 61 -7.71 -15.19 -9.07
N ILE A 62 -8.03 -16.31 -8.42
CA ILE A 62 -8.08 -17.60 -9.11
C ILE A 62 -9.27 -17.56 -10.07
N GLN A 63 -8.99 -17.41 -11.37
CA GLN A 63 -9.93 -17.80 -12.42
C GLN A 63 -9.54 -19.20 -12.86
N TYR A 64 -10.40 -20.17 -12.56
CA TYR A 64 -10.46 -21.41 -13.32
C TYR A 64 -11.32 -21.19 -14.55
#